data_AF-A0A8T5LHS9-F1
#
_entry.id   AF-A0A8T5LHS9-F1
#
_cell.length_a   1.000
_cell.length_b   1.000
_cell.length_c   1.000
_cell.angle_alpha   90.00
_cell.angle_beta   90.00
_cell.angle_gamma   90.00
#
_symmetry.space_group_name_H-M   'P 1'
#
loop_
_entity.id
_entity.type
_entity.pdbx_description
1 polymer ?
#
loop_
_entity_poly.entity_id
_entity_poly.type
_entity_poly.pdbx_seq_one_letter_code
_entity_poly.pdbx_strand_id
1 'polypeptide(L)' 'MKNLELAKILNQIGEILELQGVEFKPRAYQKAAQTIENLSEDIEEIYKKGGLKGLEELPGVVP' A
#
# COMPACT_ATOMS: atom_id res chain seq x y z
N MET A 1 -9.57 -11.77 0.23
CA MET A 1 -8.47 -10.91 0.71
C MET A 1 -7.56 -10.54 -0.43
N LYS A 2 -7.81 -9.34 -0.98
CA LYS A 2 -6.97 -8.76 -2.04
C LYS A 2 -5.67 -8.15 -1.49
N ASN A 3 -5.49 -8.15 -0.17
CA ASN A 3 -4.35 -7.58 0.54
C ASN A 3 -3.00 -8.03 -0.04
N LEU A 4 -2.80 -9.35 -0.18
CA LEU A 4 -1.54 -9.89 -0.70
C LEU A 4 -1.29 -9.52 -2.16
N GLU A 5 -2.35 -9.46 -2.97
CA GLU A 5 -2.26 -9.05 -4.38
C GLU A 5 -1.87 -7.56 -4.49
N LEU A 6 -2.52 -6.69 -3.71
CA LEU A 6 -2.22 -5.27 -3.69
C LEU A 6 -0.82 -4.98 -3.14
N ALA A 7 -0.40 -5.68 -2.09
CA ALA A 7 0.95 -5.57 -1.56
C ALA A 7 2.01 -5.93 -2.62
N LYS A 8 1.80 -7.00 -3.40
CA LYS A 8 2.68 -7.35 -4.51
C LYS A 8 2.77 -6.26 -5.57
N ILE A 9 1.63 -5.71 -5.98
CA ILE A 9 1.59 -4.61 -6.96
C ILE A 9 2.34 -3.39 -6.45
N LEU A 10 2.12 -3.01 -5.19
CA LEU A 10 2.79 -1.87 -4.57
C LEU A 10 4.31 -2.09 -4.48
N ASN A 11 4.76 -3.29 -4.10
CA ASN A 11 6.19 -3.63 -4.10
C ASN A 11 6.79 -3.53 -5.50
N GLN A 12 6.11 -4.05 -6.53
CA GLN A 12 6.57 -3.94 -7.92
C GLN A 12 6.67 -2.48 -8.38
N ILE A 13 5.72 -1.63 -8.01
CA ILE A 13 5.81 -0.18 -8.30
C ILE A 13 7.03 0.42 -7.61
N GLY A 14 7.27 0.07 -6.35
CA GLY A 14 8.44 0.50 -5.60
C GLY A 14 9.75 0.12 -6.28
N GLU A 15 9.89 -1.15 -6.67
CA GLU A 15 11.06 -1.67 -7.41
C GLU A 15 11.29 -0.95 -8.74
N ILE A 16 10.23 -0.72 -9.52
CA ILE A 16 10.32 0.01 -10.80
C ILE A 16 10.82 1.43 -10.58
N LEU A 17 10.28 2.14 -9.57
CA LEU A 17 10.68 3.51 -9.26
C LEU A 17 12.13 3.57 -8.75
N GLU A 18 12.57 2.55 -8.01
CA GLU A 18 13.96 2.43 -7.56
C GLU A 18 14.91 2.25 -8.75
N LEU A 19 14.56 1.39 -9.71
CA LEU A 19 15.30 1.22 -10.97
C LEU A 19 15.36 2.50 -11.80
N GLN A 20 14.33 3.33 -11.72
CA GLN A 20 14.28 4.65 -12.38
C GLN A 20 15.06 5.74 -11.62
N GLY A 21 15.65 5.44 -10.46
CA GLY A 21 16.39 6.40 -9.65
C GLY A 21 15.50 7.44 -8.97
N VAL A 22 14.20 7.15 -8.78
CA VAL A 22 13.28 8.06 -8.11
C VAL A 22 13.53 8.03 -6.61
N GLU A 23 13.81 9.20 -6.03
CA GLU A 23 14.00 9.32 -4.59
C GLU A 23 12.67 9.26 -3.82
N PHE A 24 12.72 8.71 -2.60
CA PHE A 24 11.65 8.63 -1.59
C PHE A 24 10.39 7.83 -1.96
N LYS A 25 9.87 7.94 -3.18
CA LYS A 25 8.66 7.23 -3.61
C LYS A 25 8.75 5.70 -3.49
N PRO A 26 9.85 5.03 -3.91
CA PRO A 26 9.98 3.58 -3.74
C PRO A 26 9.68 3.10 -2.32
N ARG A 27 10.24 3.83 -1.33
CA ARG A 27 10.07 3.52 0.09
C ARG A 27 8.63 3.73 0.56
N ALA A 28 7.91 4.71 0.01
CA ALA A 28 6.51 4.93 0.32
C ALA A 28 5.65 3.74 -0.15
N TYR A 29 5.86 3.28 -1.39
CA TYR A 29 5.15 2.12 -1.94
C TYR A 29 5.46 0.82 -1.18
N GLN A 30 6.72 0.58 -0.83
CA GLN A 30 7.13 -0.57 -0.02
C GLN A 30 6.49 -0.54 1.38
N LYS A 31 6.39 0.64 2.01
CA LYS A 31 5.75 0.79 3.33
C LYS A 31 4.24 0.56 3.27
N ALA A 32 3.57 1.06 2.22
CA ALA A 32 2.15 0.78 1.98
C ALA A 32 1.92 -0.72 1.74
N ALA A 33 2.77 -1.36 0.93
CA ALA A 33 2.72 -2.80 0.67
C ALA A 33 2.82 -3.62 1.96
N GLN A 34 3.83 -3.34 2.78
CA GLN A 34 4.04 -4.01 4.07
C GLN A 34 2.83 -3.83 5.00
N THR A 35 2.25 -2.63 5.05
CA THR A 35 1.09 -2.37 5.89
C THR A 35 -0.11 -3.18 5.43
N ILE A 36 -0.41 -3.16 4.12
CA ILE A 36 -1.56 -3.86 3.55
C ILE A 36 -1.42 -5.37 3.68
N GLU A 37 -0.23 -5.93 3.46
CA GLU A 37 0.05 -7.35 3.62
C GLU A 37 -0.23 -7.86 5.04
N ASN A 38 0.07 -7.04 6.05
CA ASN A 38 -0.07 -7.39 7.47
C ASN A 38 -1.43 -7.01 8.08
N LEU A 39 -2.37 -6.49 7.29
CA LEU A 39 -3.72 -6.20 7.77
C LEU A 39 -4.43 -7.49 8.20
N SER A 40 -5.00 -7.47 9.41
CA SER A 40 -5.86 -8.55 9.90
C SER A 40 -7.26 -8.54 9.25
N GLU A 41 -7.67 -7.42 8.66
CA GLU A 41 -8.94 -7.24 7.94
C GLU A 41 -8.69 -7.13 6.43
N ASP A 42 -9.66 -7.54 5.60
CA ASP A 42 -9.60 -7.32 4.15
C ASP A 42 -9.64 -5.82 3.85
N ILE A 43 -8.71 -5.34 3.03
CA ILE A 43 -8.64 -3.94 2.65
C ILE A 43 -9.91 -3.45 1.93
N GLU A 44 -10.64 -4.35 1.26
CA GLU A 44 -11.94 -4.03 0.67
C GLU A 44 -12.99 -3.66 1.74
N GLU A 45 -12.94 -4.30 2.90
CA GLU A 45 -13.87 -4.01 4.01
C GLU A 45 -13.53 -2.67 4.69
N ILE A 46 -12.24 -2.37 4.85
CA ILE A 46 -11.78 -1.05 5.32
C ILE A 46 -12.30 0.04 4.38
N TYR A 47 -12.14 -0.15 3.08
CA TYR A 47 -12.64 0.79 2.08
C TYR A 47 -14.17 0.92 2.10
N LYS A 48 -14.91 -0.19 2.21
CA LYS A 48 -16.38 -0.15 2.31
C LYS A 48 -16.86 0.64 3.54
N LYS A 49 -16.14 0.56 4.67
CA LYS A 49 -16.49 1.23 5.92
C LYS A 49 -16.10 2.71 5.92
N GLY A 50 -14.88 3.04 5.50
CA GLY A 50 -14.29 4.38 5.66
C GLY A 50 -14.00 5.13 4.36
N GLY A 51 -14.22 4.53 3.20
CA GLY A 51 -13.83 5.07 1.90
C GLY A 51 -12.32 5.31 1.82
N LEU A 52 -11.92 6.32 1.05
CA LEU A 52 -10.51 6.71 0.93
C LEU A 52 -9.90 7.13 2.27
N LYS A 53 -10.66 7.82 3.13
CA LYS A 53 -10.18 8.22 4.46
C LYS A 53 -9.80 7.02 5.33
N GLY A 54 -10.58 5.95 5.28
CA GLY A 54 -10.25 4.70 5.99
C GLY A 54 -8.96 4.05 5.49
N LEU A 55 -8.62 4.22 4.21
CA LEU A 55 -7.33 3.77 3.67
C LEU A 55 -6.18 4.69 4.09
N GLU A 56 -6.39 6.01 4.11
CA GLU A 56 -5.39 7.02 4.52
C GLU A 56 -5.02 6.93 6.01
N GLU A 57 -5.89 6.34 6.84
CA GLU A 57 -5.60 6.05 8.26
C GLU A 57 -4.59 4.90 8.42
N LEU A 58 -4.34 4.12 7.37
CA LEU A 58 -3.37 3.03 7.41
C LEU A 58 -1.93 3.57 7.41
N PRO A 59 -1.04 3.07 8.29
CA PRO A 59 0.35 3.50 8.33
C PRO A 59 1.04 3.44 6.96
N GLY A 60 1.63 4.54 6.52
CA GLY A 60 2.38 4.56 5.26
C GLY A 60 1.52 4.56 3.98
N VAL A 61 0.19 4.55 4.11
CA VAL A 61 -0.72 4.95 3.03
C VAL A 61 -0.89 6.46 3.14
N VAL A 62 -0.50 7.19 2.10
CA VAL A 62 -0.59 8.66 2.04
C VAL A 62 -1.29 9.08 0.75
N PRO A 63 -2.01 10.22 0.74
CA PRO A 63 -2.59 10.79 -0.48
C PRO A 63 -1.55 11.12 -1.56
#